data_AF-A0A8J6Y1P3-F1
#
_entry.id   AF-A0A8J6Y1P3-F1
#
_cell.length_a   1.000
_cell.length_b   1.000
_cell.length_c   1.000
_cell.angle_alpha   90.00
_cell.angle_beta   90.00
_cell.angle_gamma   90.00
#
_symmetry.space_group_name_H-M   'P 1'
#
loop_
_entity.id
_entity.type
_entity.pdbx_description
1 polymer ?
#
loop_
_entity_poly.entity_id
_entity_poly.type
_entity_poly.pdbx_seq_one_letter_code
_entity_poly.pdbx_strand_id
1 'polypeptide(L)'
;MRYWRKPLDIDQVTVPHGRVVIIADRCKGCAFCVEYCPKDVLVMSEDFNRKGYHPPEVVKDGECVNCNLCEMICPDFAIFCVAAGDEEAAAAVAAQRVPEEEEEGGPN
;
A
#
# COMPACT_ATOMS: atom_id res chain seq x y z
N MET A 1 10.89 17.27 11.26
CA MET A 1 12.02 18.19 11.01
C MET A 1 11.56 19.62 11.27
N ARG A 2 12.38 20.44 11.94
CA ARG A 2 12.10 21.90 12.03
C ARG A 2 12.73 22.56 10.82
N TYR A 3 11.91 23.13 9.94
CA TYR A 3 12.42 23.93 8.82
C TYR A 3 13.07 25.21 9.36
N TRP A 4 14.22 25.61 8.79
CA TRP A 4 14.93 26.85 9.16
C TRP A 4 14.09 28.10 8.90
N ARG A 5 13.20 28.05 7.91
CA ARG A 5 12.18 29.07 7.62
C ARG A 5 10.83 28.39 7.42
N LYS A 6 9.75 29.04 7.90
CA LYS A 6 8.38 28.67 7.56
C LYS A 6 8.19 28.89 6.04
N PRO A 7 7.79 27.87 5.26
CA PRO A 7 7.42 28.07 3.86
C PRO A 7 6.34 29.16 3.75
N LEU A 8 6.42 30.00 2.71
CA LEU A 8 5.56 31.18 2.57
C LEU A 8 4.07 30.84 2.39
N ASP A 9 3.80 29.61 1.97
CA ASP A 9 2.51 29.07 1.54
C ASP A 9 2.04 27.89 2.40
N ILE A 10 2.69 27.61 3.53
CA ILE A 10 2.33 26.46 4.38
C ILE A 10 0.88 26.50 4.89
N ASP A 11 0.30 27.70 5.04
CA ASP A 11 -1.11 27.86 5.46
C ASP A 11 -2.09 27.64 4.29
N GLN A 12 -1.59 27.47 3.07
CA GLN A 12 -2.36 27.22 1.84
C GLN A 12 -2.24 25.77 1.34
N VAL A 13 -1.22 25.03 1.79
CA VAL A 13 -1.00 23.64 1.37
C VAL A 13 -1.85 22.69 2.23
N THR A 14 -2.69 21.88 1.57
CA THR A 14 -3.41 20.78 2.22
C THR A 14 -2.66 19.48 1.97
N VAL A 15 -2.43 18.70 3.02
CA VAL A 15 -1.82 17.38 2.89
C VAL A 15 -2.84 16.44 2.24
N PRO A 16 -2.53 15.81 1.09
CA PRO A 16 -3.42 14.83 0.50
C PRO A 16 -3.46 13.60 1.40
N HIS A 17 -4.61 12.94 1.47
CA HIS A 17 -4.78 11.67 2.19
C HIS A 17 -5.13 10.56 1.22
N GLY A 18 -4.78 9.33 1.59
CA GLY A 18 -5.05 8.14 0.78
C GLY A 18 -5.38 6.91 1.61
N ARG A 19 -5.81 5.86 0.92
CA ARG A 19 -5.98 4.51 1.42
C ARG A 19 -5.01 3.59 0.70
N VAL A 20 -4.36 2.71 1.44
CA VAL A 20 -3.49 1.68 0.86
C VAL A 20 -4.32 0.42 0.61
N VAL A 21 -4.26 -0.11 -0.60
CA VAL A 21 -4.92 -1.36 -0.99
C VAL A 21 -3.84 -2.35 -1.41
N ILE A 22 -3.87 -3.55 -0.81
CA ILE A 22 -2.83 -4.57 -1.00
C ILE A 22 -3.47 -5.80 -1.67
N ILE A 23 -2.90 -6.22 -2.79
CA ILE A 23 -3.21 -7.47 -3.46
C ILE A 23 -2.25 -8.52 -2.90
N ALA A 24 -2.64 -9.13 -1.78
CA ALA A 24 -1.78 -10.06 -1.03
C ALA A 24 -1.19 -11.17 -1.92
N ASP A 25 -1.96 -11.68 -2.89
CA ASP A 25 -1.54 -12.77 -3.79
C ASP A 25 -0.43 -12.37 -4.77
N ARG A 26 -0.18 -11.07 -5.00
CA ARG A 26 0.96 -10.58 -5.79
C ARG A 26 2.21 -10.35 -4.94
N CYS A 27 2.06 -10.14 -3.64
CA CYS A 27 3.17 -9.76 -2.77
C CYS A 27 4.19 -10.89 -2.59
N LYS A 28 5.48 -10.53 -2.64
CA LYS A 28 6.63 -11.43 -2.37
C LYS A 28 7.38 -11.12 -1.07
N GLY A 29 6.78 -10.31 -0.17
CA GLY A 29 7.33 -10.08 1.17
C GLY A 29 8.66 -9.32 1.24
N CYS A 30 9.00 -8.50 0.24
CA CYS A 30 10.28 -7.78 0.17
C CYS A 30 10.42 -6.59 1.14
N ALA A 31 9.37 -6.21 1.85
CA ALA A 31 9.31 -5.14 2.86
C ALA A 31 9.65 -3.71 2.40
N PHE A 32 9.94 -3.44 1.12
CA PHE A 32 10.24 -2.07 0.65
C PHE A 32 9.12 -1.08 0.92
N CYS A 33 7.86 -1.48 0.76
CA CYS A 33 6.73 -0.60 1.05
C CYS A 33 6.65 -0.18 2.53
N VAL A 34 7.10 -1.03 3.46
CA VAL A 34 7.17 -0.74 4.90
C VAL A 34 8.31 0.23 5.18
N GLU A 35 9.52 -0.10 4.72
CA GLU A 35 10.74 0.68 4.95
C GLU A 35 10.62 2.11 4.41
N TYR A 36 10.02 2.27 3.24
CA TYR A 36 9.96 3.56 2.55
C TYR A 36 8.67 4.34 2.84
N CYS A 37 7.77 3.86 3.71
CA CYS A 37 6.59 4.62 4.06
C CYS A 37 6.98 5.81 4.97
N PRO A 38 6.89 7.08 4.53
CA PRO A 38 7.34 8.22 5.34
C PRO A 38 6.48 8.48 6.59
N LYS A 39 5.38 7.75 6.71
CA LYS A 39 4.38 7.85 7.78
C LYS A 39 4.28 6.57 8.60
N ASP A 40 5.08 5.55 8.28
CA ASP A 40 5.09 4.24 8.95
C ASP A 40 3.67 3.67 9.09
N VAL A 41 2.91 3.71 7.99
CA VAL A 41 1.50 3.26 7.92
C VAL A 41 1.39 1.74 7.85
N LEU A 42 2.46 1.08 7.39
CA LEU A 42 2.51 -0.34 7.08
C LEU A 42 3.44 -1.07 8.05
N VAL A 43 3.11 -2.31 8.36
CA VAL A 43 4.04 -3.29 8.96
C VAL A 43 3.96 -4.59 8.17
N MET A 44 4.95 -5.47 8.34
CA MET A 44 4.84 -6.83 7.81
C MET A 44 3.86 -7.61 8.67
N SER A 45 2.85 -8.22 8.06
CA SER A 45 1.87 -9.05 8.78
C SER A 45 2.53 -10.33 9.30
N GLU A 46 1.99 -10.89 10.38
CA GLU A 46 2.35 -12.25 10.85
C GLU A 46 1.69 -13.34 9.99
N ASP A 47 0.62 -13.00 9.26
CA ASP A 47 -0.09 -13.93 8.38
C ASP A 47 0.69 -14.22 7.09
N PHE A 48 0.37 -15.36 6.47
CA PHE A 48 0.91 -15.77 5.18
C PHE A 48 -0.13 -15.62 4.07
N ASN A 49 0.32 -15.14 2.90
CA ASN A 49 -0.46 -15.27 1.68
C ASN A 49 -0.38 -16.71 1.10
N ARG A 50 -1.11 -16.99 0.02
CA ARG A 50 -1.14 -18.30 -0.65
C ARG A 50 0.23 -18.78 -1.15
N LYS A 51 1.20 -17.87 -1.32
CA LYS A 51 2.56 -18.15 -1.78
C LYS A 51 3.56 -18.33 -0.63
N GLY A 52 3.10 -18.26 0.63
CA GLY A 52 3.95 -18.40 1.81
C GLY A 52 4.79 -17.16 2.12
N TYR A 53 4.44 -15.99 1.58
CA TYR A 53 5.06 -14.73 1.96
C TYR A 53 4.22 -14.00 3.01
N HIS A 54 4.86 -13.18 3.83
CA HIS A 54 4.19 -12.21 4.70
C HIS A 54 3.85 -10.95 3.89
N PRO A 55 2.59 -10.70 3.49
CA PRO A 55 2.21 -9.41 2.92
C PRO A 55 2.27 -8.31 4.00
N PRO A 56 2.44 -7.04 3.61
CA PRO A 56 2.27 -5.94 4.56
C PRO A 56 0.80 -5.81 4.97
N GLU A 57 0.55 -5.18 6.11
CA GLU A 57 -0.76 -4.77 6.60
C GLU A 57 -0.75 -3.32 7.05
N VAL A 58 -1.91 -2.67 7.01
CA VAL A 58 -2.09 -1.25 7.39
C VAL A 58 -2.39 -1.16 8.88
N VAL A 59 -1.54 -0.49 9.64
CA VAL A 59 -1.70 -0.29 11.10
C VAL A 59 -2.11 1.13 11.50
N LYS A 60 -1.92 2.11 10.61
CA LYS A 60 -2.31 3.51 10.84
C LYS A 60 -3.24 3.99 9.73
N ASP A 61 -4.45 3.46 9.70
CA ASP A 61 -5.45 3.87 8.72
C ASP A 61 -5.73 5.38 8.82
N GLY A 62 -5.88 6.03 7.66
CA GLY A 62 -6.05 7.49 7.55
C GLY A 62 -4.76 8.33 7.65
N GLU A 63 -3.62 7.77 8.09
CA GLU A 63 -2.34 8.51 8.14
C GLU A 63 -1.56 8.51 6.81
N CYS A 64 -2.01 7.73 5.83
CA CYS A 64 -1.40 7.73 4.49
C CYS A 64 -1.60 9.10 3.83
N VAL A 65 -0.48 9.70 3.41
CA VAL A 65 -0.43 11.03 2.78
C VAL A 65 -0.44 10.98 1.26
N ASN A 66 -1.00 9.91 0.69
CA ASN A 66 -1.11 9.67 -0.76
C ASN A 66 0.17 9.94 -1.58
N CYS A 67 1.34 9.56 -1.06
CA CYS A 67 2.63 9.87 -1.68
C CYS A 67 3.02 8.90 -2.82
N ASN A 68 2.28 7.80 -3.00
CA ASN A 68 2.52 6.74 -4.00
C ASN A 68 3.87 6.01 -3.91
N LEU A 69 4.69 6.26 -2.88
CA LEU A 69 6.03 5.70 -2.81
C LEU A 69 6.02 4.17 -2.66
N CYS A 70 5.12 3.63 -1.83
CA CYS A 70 4.96 2.19 -1.65
C CYS A 70 4.50 1.48 -2.95
N GLU A 71 3.67 2.14 -3.76
CA GLU A 71 3.21 1.64 -5.05
C GLU A 71 4.35 1.67 -6.08
N MET A 72 5.03 2.80 -6.22
CA MET A 72 6.12 2.97 -7.18
C MET A 72 7.32 2.05 -6.92
N ILE A 73 7.62 1.77 -5.64
CA ILE A 73 8.75 0.91 -5.27
C ILE A 73 8.42 -0.58 -5.32
N CYS A 74 7.14 -0.95 -5.41
CA CYS A 74 6.74 -2.35 -5.39
C CYS A 74 7.09 -3.02 -6.73
N PRO A 75 8.02 -3.99 -6.75
CA PRO A 75 8.43 -4.65 -8.00
C PRO A 75 7.34 -5.56 -8.59
N ASP A 76 6.34 -5.94 -7.78
CA ASP A 76 5.29 -6.90 -8.15
C ASP A 76 3.91 -6.23 -8.36
N PHE A 77 3.82 -4.89 -8.27
CA PHE A 77 2.56 -4.15 -8.35
C PHE A 77 1.46 -4.75 -7.45
N ALA A 78 1.86 -5.08 -6.22
CA ALA A 78 1.04 -5.76 -5.22
C ALA A 78 0.37 -4.80 -4.23
N ILE A 79 0.64 -3.51 -4.34
CA ILE A 79 0.17 -2.47 -3.42
C ILE A 79 -0.10 -1.20 -4.22
N PHE A 80 -1.22 -0.55 -3.92
CA PHE A 80 -1.66 0.67 -4.57
C PHE A 80 -2.07 1.69 -3.53
N CYS A 81 -1.89 2.96 -3.88
CA CYS A 81 -2.28 4.08 -3.07
C CYS A 81 -3.44 4.83 -3.76
N VAL A 82 -4.61 4.79 -3.13
CA VAL A 82 -5.83 5.38 -3.67
C VAL A 82 -6.15 6.66 -2.92
N ALA A 83 -6.58 7.72 -3.62
CA ALA A 83 -6.95 8.97 -2.98
C ALA A 83 -8.11 8.79 -1.99
N ALA A 84 -8.06 9.50 -0.86
CA ALA A 84 -9.14 9.45 0.13
C ALA A 84 -10.47 9.92 -0.50
N GLY A 85 -11.51 9.11 -0.36
CA GLY A 85 -12.84 9.36 -0.94
C GLY A 85 -13.08 8.70 -2.30
N ASP A 86 -12.06 8.11 -2.93
CA ASP A 86 -12.20 7.36 -4.18
C ASP A 86 -12.47 5.87 -3.89
N GLU A 87 -13.69 5.57 -3.44
CA GLU A 87 -14.09 4.20 -3.09
C GLU A 87 -14.18 3.29 -4.33
N GLU A 88 -14.51 3.86 -5.49
CA GLU A 88 -14.59 3.13 -6.76
C GLU A 88 -13.20 2.64 -7.18
N ALA A 89 -12.18 3.50 -7.13
CA ALA A 89 -10.81 3.09 -7.40
C ALA A 89 -10.31 2.05 -6.38
N ALA A 90 -10.63 2.22 -5.09
CA ALA A 90 -10.25 1.24 -4.07
C ALA A 90 -10.89 -0.14 -4.32
N ALA A 91 -12.18 -0.16 -4.69
CA ALA A 91 -12.88 -1.38 -5.06
C ALA A 91 -12.32 -2.01 -6.35
N ALA A 92 -12.02 -1.19 -7.36
CA ALA A 92 -11.45 -1.66 -8.62
C ALA A 92 -10.07 -2.31 -8.42
N VAL A 93 -9.22 -1.77 -7.54
CA VAL A 93 -7.95 -2.40 -7.18
C VAL A 93 -8.19 -3.68 -6.40
N ALA A 94 -9.08 -3.69 -5.41
CA ALA A 94 -9.39 -4.88 -4.62
C ALA A 94 -9.92 -6.04 -5.49
N ALA A 95 -10.66 -5.71 -6.56
CA ALA A 95 -11.16 -6.68 -7.53
C ALA A 95 -10.07 -7.33 -8.40
N GLN A 96 -8.85 -6.80 -8.44
CA GLN A 96 -7.71 -7.41 -9.15
C GLN A 96 -7.09 -8.60 -8.40
N ARG A 97 -7.65 -8.97 -7.23
CA ARG A 97 -7.26 -10.18 -6.51
C ARG A 97 -7.66 -11.42 -7.33
N VAL A 98 -6.77 -12.40 -7.39
CA VAL A 98 -7.03 -13.67 -8.10
C VAL A 98 -8.18 -14.40 -7.39
N PRO A 99 -9.25 -14.83 -8.09
CA PRO A 99 -10.33 -15.63 -7.52
C PRO A 99 -9.81 -16.94 -6.91
N GLU A 100 -10.47 -17.42 -5.85
CA GLU A 100 -10.05 -18.62 -5.11
C GLU A 100 -10.12 -19.92 -5.94
N GLU A 101 -10.80 -19.93 -7.10
CA GLU A 101 -11.20 -21.13 -7.86
C GLU A 101 -10.25 -21.58 -9.01
N GLU A 102 -9.11 -20.92 -9.25
CA GLU A 102 -8.10 -21.42 -10.22
C GLU A 102 -7.14 -22.45 -9.55
N GLU A 103 -7.70 -23.56 -9.04
CA GLU A 103 -7.00 -24.64 -8.31
C GLU A 103 -6.98 -26.00 -9.02
N GLU A 104 -6.80 -26.06 -10.35
CA GLU A 104 -6.36 -27.32 -10.96
C GLU A 104 -5.23 -27.09 -11.98
N GLY A 105 -4.00 -27.41 -11.56
CA GLY A 105 -2.96 -27.89 -12.47
C GLY A 105 -1.63 -27.15 -12.46
N GLY A 106 -0.61 -27.77 -11.86
CA GLY A 106 0.78 -27.50 -12.21
C GLY A 106 1.78 -28.05 -11.20
N PRO A 107 2.37 -29.25 -11.42
CA PRO A 107 3.38 -29.79 -10.53
C PRO A 107 4.72 -29.08 -10.72
N ASN A 108 5.44 -28.90 -9.62
CA ASN A 108 6.86 -29.21 -9.58
C ASN A 108 7.23 -29.72 -8.18
#